data_AF-A0A0F9XV18-F1
#
_entry.id   AF-A0A0F9XV18-F1
#
_cell.length_a   1.000
_cell.length_b   1.000
_cell.length_c   1.000
_cell.angle_alpha   90.00
_cell.angle_beta   90.00
_cell.angle_gamma   90.00
#
_symmetry.space_group_name_H-M   'P 1'
#
loop_
_entity.id
_entity.type
_entity.pdbx_description
1 polymer ?
#
loop_
_entity_poly.entity_id
_entity_poly.type
_entity_poly.pdbx_seq_one_letter_code
_entity_poly.pdbx_strand_id
1 'polypeptide(L)'
;MSNYNADLIKQATEIVQAQLDYPIDLLKQLRGTDMPILLDSGVVYGPALDNFCVLTTYPDTWTGIATGSVLSGGIFWFLGRCPTSGERTFVCLGKQTSVAGAIDAAIERVYLELAFLRNTGHAQQTSHVA
;
A
#
# COMPACT_ATOMS: atom_id res chain seq x y z
N MET A 1 -23.71 -8.92 1.75
CA MET A 1 -22.64 -8.54 0.80
C MET A 1 -22.56 -7.02 0.81
N SER A 2 -21.48 -6.47 1.35
CA SER A 2 -21.29 -5.01 1.45
C SER A 2 -21.33 -4.42 0.03
N ASN A 3 -22.14 -3.38 -0.19
CA ASN A 3 -22.20 -2.64 -1.45
C ASN A 3 -20.91 -1.84 -1.62
N TYR A 4 -19.84 -2.50 -2.01
CA TYR A 4 -18.62 -1.83 -2.41
C TYR A 4 -18.88 -1.04 -3.70
N ASN A 5 -18.52 0.25 -3.69
CA ASN A 5 -18.64 1.09 -4.87
C ASN A 5 -17.54 0.70 -5.88
N ALA A 6 -17.95 0.17 -7.03
CA ALA A 6 -17.02 -0.33 -8.05
C ALA A 6 -16.07 0.75 -8.59
N ASP A 7 -16.53 1.99 -8.70
CA ASP A 7 -15.68 3.11 -9.14
C ASP A 7 -14.60 3.43 -8.11
N LEU A 8 -14.94 3.41 -6.81
CA LEU A 8 -13.96 3.61 -5.74
C LEU A 8 -12.96 2.45 -5.66
N ILE A 9 -13.39 1.21 -5.90
CA ILE A 9 -12.45 0.07 -5.96
C ILE A 9 -11.48 0.26 -7.13
N LYS A 10 -12.00 0.65 -8.31
CA LYS A 10 -11.17 0.90 -9.48
C LYS A 10 -10.15 2.00 -9.19
N GLN A 11 -10.60 3.12 -8.63
CA GLN A 11 -9.73 4.24 -8.25
C GLN A 11 -8.68 3.82 -7.20
N ALA A 12 -9.06 3.05 -6.18
CA ALA A 12 -8.12 2.54 -5.18
C ALA A 12 -7.07 1.63 -5.82
N THR A 13 -7.48 0.75 -6.74
CA THR A 13 -6.57 -0.12 -7.50
C THR A 13 -5.58 0.69 -8.33
N GLU A 14 -6.04 1.73 -9.03
CA GLU A 14 -5.20 2.62 -9.82
C GLU A 14 -4.19 3.39 -8.96
N ILE A 15 -4.62 3.89 -7.80
CA ILE A 15 -3.74 4.57 -6.84
C ILE A 15 -2.67 3.63 -6.30
N VAL A 16 -3.03 2.40 -5.94
CA VAL A 16 -2.07 1.40 -5.49
C VAL A 16 -1.11 1.06 -6.62
N GLN A 17 -1.60 0.76 -7.82
CA GLN A 17 -0.76 0.43 -8.98
C GLN A 17 0.25 1.54 -9.31
N ALA A 18 -0.15 2.81 -9.23
CA ALA A 18 0.73 3.95 -9.48
C ALA A 18 1.88 4.09 -8.47
N GLN A 19 1.81 3.38 -7.35
CA GLN A 19 2.79 3.42 -6.26
C GLN A 19 3.64 2.14 -6.19
N LEU A 20 3.47 1.21 -7.13
CA LEU A 20 4.28 -0.01 -7.24
C LEU A 20 5.23 0.10 -8.43
N ASP A 21 6.46 -0.38 -8.25
CA ASP A 21 7.46 -0.42 -9.34
C ASP A 21 7.10 -1.44 -10.44
N TYR A 22 6.22 -2.39 -10.13
CA TYR A 22 5.82 -3.48 -11.03
C TYR A 22 4.29 -3.57 -11.12
N PRO A 23 3.76 -4.13 -12.24
CA PRO A 23 2.35 -4.45 -12.37
C PRO A 23 1.85 -5.34 -11.22
N ILE A 24 0.66 -5.03 -10.70
CA ILE A 24 0.01 -5.80 -9.62
C ILE A 24 -0.03 -7.29 -9.96
N ASP A 25 -0.42 -7.65 -11.18
CA ASP A 25 -0.57 -9.06 -11.60
C ASP A 25 0.75 -9.84 -11.54
N LEU A 26 1.89 -9.17 -11.74
CA LEU A 26 3.21 -9.79 -11.59
C LEU A 26 3.58 -9.93 -10.11
N LEU A 27 3.35 -8.88 -9.31
CA LEU A 27 3.64 -8.90 -7.88
C LEU A 27 2.82 -9.95 -7.13
N LYS A 28 1.56 -10.17 -7.54
CA LYS A 28 0.68 -11.20 -6.96
C LYS A 28 1.23 -12.62 -7.06
N GLN A 29 2.19 -12.87 -7.94
CA GLN A 29 2.82 -14.19 -8.15
C GLN A 29 4.05 -14.41 -7.23
N LEU A 30 4.52 -13.36 -6.56
CA LEU A 30 5.69 -13.43 -5.69
C LEU A 30 5.35 -14.09 -4.34
N ARG A 31 6.38 -14.69 -3.73
CA ARG A 31 6.33 -15.13 -2.33
C ARG A 31 6.72 -13.96 -1.43
N GLY A 32 6.31 -14.01 -0.17
CA GLY A 32 6.72 -12.99 0.80
C GLY A 32 8.24 -12.83 0.92
N THR A 33 9.01 -13.89 0.72
CA THR A 33 10.49 -13.88 0.73
C THR A 33 11.12 -13.16 -0.46
N ASP A 34 10.34 -12.93 -1.52
CA ASP A 34 10.80 -12.26 -2.73
C ASP A 34 10.57 -10.72 -2.63
N MET A 35 9.89 -10.26 -1.57
CA MET A 35 9.56 -8.85 -1.37
C MET A 35 10.65 -8.12 -0.57
N PRO A 36 10.77 -6.79 -0.73
CA PRO A 36 11.59 -5.95 0.15
C PRO A 36 11.20 -6.10 1.63
N ILE A 37 12.16 -5.85 2.51
CA ILE A 37 12.01 -5.92 3.97
C ILE A 37 12.04 -4.51 4.55
N LEU A 38 11.00 -4.16 5.31
CA LEU A 38 10.94 -2.99 6.17
C LEU A 38 11.54 -3.34 7.54
N LEU A 39 12.64 -2.65 7.87
CA LEU A 39 13.31 -2.77 9.15
C LEU A 39 12.65 -1.86 10.20
N ASP A 40 12.90 -2.15 11.49
CA ASP A 40 12.38 -1.37 12.61
C ASP A 40 12.88 0.09 12.60
N SER A 41 13.98 0.36 11.89
CA SER A 41 14.50 1.72 11.67
C SER A 41 13.69 2.53 10.64
N GLY A 42 12.69 1.93 9.98
CA GLY A 42 11.95 2.54 8.88
C GLY A 42 12.64 2.40 7.51
N VAL A 43 13.82 1.80 7.48
CA VAL A 43 14.61 1.56 6.26
C VAL A 43 14.02 0.37 5.50
N VAL A 44 13.86 0.51 4.19
CA VAL A 44 13.48 -0.60 3.31
C VAL A 44 14.70 -1.13 2.59
N TYR A 45 14.87 -2.45 2.63
CA TYR A 45 16.00 -3.16 2.06
C TYR A 45 15.53 -4.32 1.20
N GLY A 46 16.09 -4.48 0.01
CA GLY A 46 15.70 -5.55 -0.90
C GLY A 46 16.47 -5.54 -2.21
N PRO A 47 16.05 -6.34 -3.20
CA PRO A 47 16.71 -6.41 -4.50
C PRO A 47 16.69 -5.07 -5.24
N ALA A 48 17.79 -4.69 -5.88
CA ALA A 48 17.81 -3.52 -6.75
C ALA A 48 16.87 -3.73 -7.95
N LEU A 49 16.16 -2.68 -8.36
CA LEU A 49 15.14 -2.74 -9.42
C LEU A 49 15.72 -3.16 -10.79
N ASP A 50 16.98 -2.80 -11.04
CA ASP A 50 17.71 -3.11 -12.28
C ASP A 50 18.56 -4.38 -12.17
N ASN A 51 18.77 -4.90 -10.96
CA ASN A 51 19.62 -6.06 -10.72
C ASN A 51 19.20 -6.82 -9.46
N PHE A 52 18.40 -7.86 -9.63
CA PHE A 52 17.92 -8.71 -8.53
C PHE A 52 19.01 -9.46 -7.76
N CYS A 53 20.24 -9.54 -8.29
CA CYS A 53 21.38 -10.15 -7.60
C CYS A 53 22.07 -9.20 -6.61
N VAL A 54 21.72 -7.92 -6.62
CA VAL A 54 22.28 -6.90 -5.72
C VAL A 54 21.21 -6.45 -4.76
N LEU A 55 21.55 -6.39 -3.48
CA LEU A 55 20.66 -5.84 -2.47
C LEU A 55 21.01 -4.37 -2.23
N THR A 56 19.99 -3.54 -2.12
CA THR A 56 20.13 -2.10 -1.90
C THR A 56 19.16 -1.62 -0.82
N THR A 57 19.47 -0.45 -0.28
CA THR A 57 18.55 0.32 0.53
C THR A 57 17.73 1.20 -0.40
N TYR A 58 16.41 1.09 -0.30
CA TYR A 58 15.50 1.95 -1.04
C TYR A 58 15.49 3.36 -0.44
N PRO A 59 15.35 4.40 -1.27
CA PRO A 59 15.30 5.77 -0.79
C PRO A 59 14.05 6.01 0.07
N ASP A 60 14.10 7.02 0.93
CA ASP A 60 12.98 7.41 1.81
C ASP A 60 11.72 7.87 1.05
N THR A 61 11.84 8.09 -0.25
CA THR A 61 10.73 8.43 -1.15
C THR A 61 10.06 7.22 -1.80
N TRP A 62 10.62 6.02 -1.64
CA TRP A 62 10.14 4.80 -2.28
C TRP A 62 8.76 4.39 -1.78
N THR A 63 7.92 3.94 -2.70
CA THR A 63 6.60 3.39 -2.42
C THR A 63 6.52 1.95 -2.92
N GLY A 64 5.75 1.12 -2.24
CA GLY A 64 5.62 -0.29 -2.60
C GLY A 64 5.06 -1.15 -1.47
N ILE A 65 5.14 -2.46 -1.66
CA ILE A 65 4.81 -3.45 -0.63
C ILE A 65 6.11 -4.00 -0.07
N ALA A 66 6.21 -4.06 1.26
CA ALA A 66 7.34 -4.68 1.96
C ALA A 66 6.83 -5.68 2.99
N THR A 67 7.65 -6.66 3.33
CA THR A 67 7.45 -7.47 4.53
C THR A 67 8.09 -6.81 5.73
N GLY A 68 7.56 -6.98 6.93
CA GLY A 68 8.30 -6.63 8.13
C GLY A 68 9.51 -7.54 8.31
N SER A 69 10.48 -7.08 9.12
CA SER A 69 11.61 -7.89 9.61
C SER A 69 11.21 -9.34 9.93
N VAL A 70 12.14 -10.30 9.78
CA VAL A 70 11.92 -11.75 9.95
C VAL A 70 11.21 -12.11 11.28
N LEU A 71 11.37 -11.29 12.32
CA LEU A 71 10.70 -11.42 13.62
C LEU A 71 9.18 -11.15 13.58
N SER A 72 8.70 -10.46 12.56
CA SER A 72 7.30 -10.04 12.39
C SER A 72 6.39 -11.13 11.81
N GLY A 73 6.94 -12.27 11.37
CA GLY A 73 6.15 -13.47 11.09
C GLY A 73 5.08 -13.31 10.00
N GLY A 74 5.46 -12.69 8.87
CA GLY A 74 4.58 -12.54 7.70
C GLY A 74 3.66 -11.33 7.74
N ILE A 75 4.04 -10.27 8.47
CA ILE A 75 3.36 -8.97 8.39
C ILE A 75 3.79 -8.26 7.12
N PHE A 76 2.81 -7.74 6.38
CA PHE A 76 3.04 -6.93 5.21
C PHE A 76 2.74 -5.46 5.50
N TRP A 77 3.44 -4.60 4.78
CA TRP A 77 3.33 -3.16 4.85
C TRP A 77 3.12 -2.61 3.45
N PHE A 78 2.20 -1.66 3.33
CA PHE A 78 2.11 -0.80 2.16
C PHE A 78 2.72 0.55 2.50
N LEU A 79 3.79 0.89 1.81
CA LEU A 79 4.43 2.18 1.89
C LEU A 79 3.90 2.99 0.71
N GLY A 80 2.91 3.82 1.00
CA GLY A 80 2.21 4.57 -0.02
C GLY A 80 2.36 6.08 0.16
N ARG A 81 1.60 6.83 -0.62
CA ARG A 81 1.36 8.25 -0.44
C ARG A 81 -0.12 8.47 -0.18
N CYS A 82 -0.41 9.30 0.83
CA CYS A 82 -1.78 9.77 1.05
C CYS A 82 -2.24 10.55 -0.19
N PRO A 83 -3.39 10.22 -0.79
CA PRO A 83 -3.91 10.95 -1.95
C PRO A 83 -4.19 12.44 -1.65
N THR A 84 -4.43 12.80 -0.39
CA THR A 84 -4.77 14.17 0.02
C THR A 84 -3.55 15.02 0.34
N SER A 85 -2.63 14.54 1.18
CA SER A 85 -1.45 15.32 1.59
C SER A 85 -0.22 15.08 0.72
N GLY A 86 -0.18 13.98 -0.05
CA GLY A 86 1.00 13.55 -0.80
C GLY A 86 2.13 13.00 0.08
N GLU A 87 1.97 13.04 1.40
CA GLU A 87 2.94 12.53 2.38
C GLU A 87 3.04 11.01 2.30
N ARG A 88 4.24 10.50 2.57
CA ARG A 88 4.48 9.06 2.62
C ARG A 88 3.82 8.48 3.86
N THR A 89 3.06 7.41 3.67
CA THR A 89 2.36 6.72 4.74
C THR A 89 2.85 5.28 4.84
N PHE A 90 2.91 4.78 6.08
CA PHE A 90 3.21 3.39 6.38
C PHE A 90 1.94 2.73 6.88
N VAL A 91 1.38 1.84 6.07
CA VAL A 91 0.17 1.11 6.40
C VAL A 91 0.54 -0.32 6.74
N CYS A 92 0.29 -0.73 7.98
CA CYS A 92 0.35 -2.13 8.35
C CYS A 92 -0.85 -2.86 7.73
N LEU A 93 -0.56 -3.86 6.90
CA LEU A 93 -1.56 -4.72 6.25
C LEU A 93 -1.87 -5.97 7.09
N GLY A 94 -1.22 -6.09 8.26
CA GLY A 94 -1.32 -7.25 9.12
C GLY A 94 -0.65 -8.49 8.50
N LYS A 95 -0.95 -9.65 9.10
CA LYS A 95 -0.47 -10.94 8.59
C LYS A 95 -1.26 -11.32 7.35
N GLN A 96 -0.55 -11.54 6.25
CA GLN A 96 -1.13 -11.99 5.00
C GLN A 96 -0.53 -13.34 4.62
N THR A 97 -1.33 -14.19 3.97
CA THR A 97 -0.88 -15.51 3.53
C THR A 97 -0.11 -15.48 2.22
N SER A 98 -0.15 -14.36 1.50
CA SER A 98 0.51 -14.16 0.21
C SER A 98 0.72 -12.67 -0.10
N VAL A 99 1.56 -12.38 -1.10
CA VAL A 99 1.70 -11.03 -1.65
C VAL A 99 0.38 -10.55 -2.27
N ALA A 100 -0.39 -11.45 -2.86
CA ALA A 100 -1.71 -11.12 -3.39
C ALA A 100 -2.68 -10.63 -2.31
N GLY A 101 -2.75 -11.32 -1.17
CA GLY A 101 -3.54 -10.87 -0.02
C GLY A 101 -3.08 -9.52 0.51
N ALA A 102 -1.77 -9.26 0.52
CA ALA A 102 -1.22 -7.96 0.89
C ALA A 102 -1.64 -6.84 -0.07
N ILE A 103 -1.58 -7.08 -1.38
CA ILE A 103 -2.03 -6.10 -2.37
C ILE A 103 -3.53 -5.83 -2.23
N ASP A 104 -4.34 -6.87 -2.07
CA ASP A 104 -5.79 -6.72 -1.91
C ASP A 104 -6.11 -5.93 -0.62
N ALA A 105 -5.39 -6.18 0.48
CA ALA A 105 -5.51 -5.40 1.72
C ALA A 105 -5.07 -3.94 1.55
N ALA A 106 -4.04 -3.67 0.73
CA ALA A 106 -3.61 -2.31 0.42
C ALA A 106 -4.70 -1.55 -0.37
N ILE A 107 -5.30 -2.20 -1.37
CA ILE A 107 -6.42 -1.65 -2.15
C ILE A 107 -7.61 -1.37 -1.22
N GLU A 108 -7.95 -2.30 -0.32
CA GLU A 108 -9.02 -2.11 0.66
C GLU A 108 -8.74 -0.90 1.56
N ARG A 109 -7.50 -0.72 2.03
CA ARG A 109 -7.14 0.43 2.87
C ARG A 109 -7.31 1.76 2.15
N VAL A 110 -6.89 1.84 0.88
CA VAL A 110 -7.04 3.05 0.05
C VAL A 110 -8.53 3.28 -0.25
N TYR A 111 -9.29 2.23 -0.56
CA TYR A 111 -10.73 2.32 -0.74
C TYR A 111 -11.43 2.92 0.48
N LEU A 112 -11.11 2.45 1.69
CA LEU A 112 -11.69 2.96 2.93
C LEU A 112 -11.37 4.45 3.15
N GLU A 113 -10.17 4.88 2.78
CA GLU A 113 -9.77 6.30 2.84
C GLU A 113 -10.57 7.15 1.86
N LEU A 114 -10.70 6.72 0.61
CA LEU A 114 -11.50 7.42 -0.40
C LEU A 114 -12.99 7.48 0.00
N ALA A 115 -13.53 6.37 0.52
CA ALA A 115 -14.91 6.29 0.99
C ALA A 115 -15.15 7.23 2.18
N PHE A 116 -14.21 7.27 3.14
CA PHE A 116 -14.25 8.21 4.26
C PHE A 116 -14.26 9.65 3.76
N LEU A 117 -13.30 10.03 2.91
CA LEU A 117 -13.18 11.38 2.37
C LEU A 117 -14.42 11.82 1.61
N ARG A 118 -15.03 10.93 0.82
CA ARG A 118 -16.29 11.22 0.13
C ARG A 118 -17.45 11.47 1.11
N ASN A 119 -17.54 10.65 2.16
CA ASN A 119 -18.62 10.79 3.15
C ASN A 119 -18.43 12.02 4.05
N THR A 120 -17.19 12.39 4.41
CA THR A 120 -16.90 13.57 5.22
C THR A 120 -16.81 14.86 4.40
N GLY A 121 -16.46 14.78 3.12
CA GLY A 121 -16.50 15.90 2.18
C GLY A 121 -17.92 16.45 1.98
N HIS A 122 -18.94 15.58 2.09
CA HIS A 122 -20.35 16.01 2.16
C HIS A 122 -20.73 16.65 3.50
N ALA A 123 -20.03 16.32 4.60
CA ALA A 123 -20.30 16.89 5.92
C ALA A 123 -19.73 18.31 6.08
N GLN A 124 -18.68 18.68 5.34
CA GLN A 124 -18.14 20.06 5.36
C GLN A 124 -18.96 21.05 4.52
N GLN A 125 -19.80 20.60 3.59
CA GLN A 125 -20.65 21.49 2.77
C GLN A 125 -21.93 21.95 3.47
N THR A 126 -22.33 21.36 4.61
CA THR A 126 -23.54 21.76 5.35
C THR A 126 -23.28 22.67 6.55
N SER A 127 -22.02 23.03 6.84
CA SER A 127 -21.65 23.84 8.01
C SER A 127 -21.33 25.32 7.71
N HIS A 128 -21.50 25.79 6.47
CA HIS A 128 -21.37 27.21 6.12
C HIS A 128 -22.68 27.78 5.59
N VAL A 129 -23.75 27.65 6.38
CA VAL A 129 -24.88 28.59 6.36
C VAL A 129 -25.32 28.81 7.80
N ALA A 130 -24.75 29.83 8.44
CA ALA A 130 -25.33 30.57 9.56
C ALA A 130 -24.62 31.93 9.66
#